data_AF-A0A370N780-F1
#
_entry.id   AF-A0A370N780-F1
#
_cell.length_a   1.000
_cell.length_b   1.000
_cell.length_c   1.000
_cell.angle_alpha   90.00
_cell.angle_beta   90.00
_cell.angle_gamma   90.00
#
_symmetry.space_group_name_H-M   'P 1'
#
loop_
_entity.id
_entity.type
_entity.pdbx_description
1 polymer ?
#
loop_
_entity_poly.entity_id
_entity_poly.type
_entity_poly.pdbx_seq_one_letter_code
_entity_poly.pdbx_strand_id
1 'polypeptide(L)'
;MKKTPILTVLATNLRQAMARHPTLDTQMRLGQRSGISQRTVGRMLNGEVNPQLGHVEAVADALGVTVTELLTDYSSGAPELRYDRQKFAKLSPEDRAKIESFIEFTFVSQDKGSSSDAPFKYSEVIKASPAQEEMVKRVAQRDLSNKTLSIDEDQTKPHGGRRGRR
;
A
#
# COMPACT_ATOMS: atom_id res chain seq x y z
N MET A 1 -7.87 -26.35 -4.33
CA MET A 1 -8.54 -26.13 -3.03
C MET A 1 -10.05 -26.16 -3.26
N LYS A 2 -10.80 -26.94 -2.49
CA LYS A 2 -12.27 -26.98 -2.62
C LYS A 2 -12.82 -25.66 -2.05
N LYS A 3 -13.46 -24.83 -2.88
CA LYS A 3 -14.13 -23.62 -2.41
C LYS A 3 -15.24 -24.02 -1.43
N THR A 4 -15.25 -23.41 -0.25
CA THR A 4 -16.28 -23.62 0.75
C THR A 4 -17.62 -23.13 0.18
N PRO A 5 -18.73 -23.90 0.29
CA PRO A 5 -20.02 -23.44 -0.17
C PRO A 5 -20.42 -22.12 0.51
N ILE A 6 -20.94 -21.16 -0.25
CA ILE A 6 -21.30 -19.83 0.28
C ILE A 6 -22.29 -19.88 1.45
N LEU A 7 -23.18 -20.88 1.48
CA LEU A 7 -24.11 -21.11 2.58
C LEU A 7 -23.40 -21.46 3.88
N THR A 8 -22.34 -22.26 3.79
CA THR A 8 -21.53 -22.63 4.97
C THR A 8 -20.68 -21.45 5.45
N VAL A 9 -20.23 -20.58 4.53
CA VAL A 9 -19.55 -19.32 4.85
C VAL A 9 -20.50 -18.39 5.61
N LEU A 10 -21.69 -18.14 5.06
CA LEU A 10 -22.74 -17.34 5.69
C LEU A 10 -23.08 -17.86 7.09
N ALA A 11 -23.35 -19.16 7.21
CA ALA A 11 -23.67 -19.80 8.48
C ALA A 11 -22.55 -19.62 9.53
N THR A 12 -21.30 -19.75 9.11
CA THR A 12 -20.13 -19.62 9.99
C THR A 12 -19.94 -18.19 10.43
N ASN A 13 -19.94 -17.24 9.50
CA ASN A 13 -19.76 -15.82 9.78
C ASN A 13 -20.91 -15.28 10.63
N LEU A 14 -22.15 -15.70 10.36
CA LEU A 14 -23.32 -15.32 11.15
C LEU A 14 -23.22 -15.79 12.60
N ARG A 15 -22.80 -17.05 12.84
CA ARG A 15 -22.56 -17.55 14.21
C ARG A 15 -21.50 -16.73 14.93
N GLN A 16 -20.41 -16.40 14.25
CA GLN A 16 -19.33 -15.60 14.83
C GLN A 16 -19.81 -14.17 15.15
N ALA A 17 -20.58 -13.55 14.25
CA ALA A 17 -21.14 -12.22 14.46
C ALA A 17 -22.10 -12.21 15.66
N MET A 18 -23.00 -13.20 15.76
CA MET A 18 -23.88 -13.36 16.92
C MET A 18 -23.10 -13.56 18.23
N ALA A 19 -22.06 -14.40 18.22
CA ALA A 19 -21.24 -14.67 19.42
C ALA A 19 -20.46 -13.44 19.90
N ARG A 20 -20.10 -12.53 19.00
CA ARG A 20 -19.43 -11.25 19.34
C ARG A 20 -20.41 -10.17 19.77
N HIS A 21 -21.68 -10.29 19.39
CA HIS A 21 -22.67 -9.25 19.66
C HIS A 21 -23.18 -9.36 21.11
N PRO A 22 -23.15 -8.26 21.90
CA PRO A 22 -23.43 -8.32 23.34
C PRO A 22 -24.88 -8.73 23.68
N THR A 23 -25.82 -8.50 22.76
CA THR A 23 -27.27 -8.67 23.02
C THR A 23 -28.00 -9.56 22.00
N LEU A 24 -27.36 -9.97 20.90
CA LEU A 24 -27.99 -10.70 19.78
C LEU A 24 -27.35 -12.09 19.61
N ASP A 25 -27.07 -12.72 20.74
CA ASP A 25 -26.48 -14.04 20.91
C ASP A 25 -27.44 -15.20 20.59
N THR A 26 -28.75 -14.95 20.55
CA THR A 26 -29.79 -15.97 20.30
C THR A 26 -30.58 -15.71 19.02
N GLN A 27 -31.03 -16.81 18.39
CA GLN A 27 -31.85 -16.76 17.16
C GLN A 27 -33.14 -15.94 17.34
N MET A 28 -33.74 -16.05 18.52
CA MET A 28 -34.97 -15.33 18.85
C MET A 28 -34.74 -13.82 18.90
N ARG A 29 -33.68 -13.37 19.59
CA ARG A 29 -33.35 -11.94 19.69
C ARG A 29 -32.95 -11.37 18.33
N LEU A 30 -32.14 -12.10 17.56
CA LEU A 30 -31.77 -11.70 16.21
C LEU A 30 -32.98 -11.62 15.28
N GLY A 31 -33.89 -12.60 15.33
CA GLY A 31 -35.12 -12.58 14.55
C GLY A 31 -36.01 -11.38 14.87
N GLN A 32 -36.21 -11.10 16.16
CA GLN A 32 -36.97 -9.91 16.60
C GLN A 32 -36.34 -8.60 16.13
N ARG A 33 -35.00 -8.48 16.21
CA ARG A 33 -34.29 -7.27 15.80
C ARG A 33 -34.25 -7.06 14.28
N SER A 34 -34.12 -8.14 13.51
CA SER A 34 -34.04 -8.12 12.04
C SER A 34 -35.42 -8.12 11.36
N GLY A 35 -36.50 -8.34 12.10
CA GLY A 35 -37.84 -8.47 11.51
C GLY A 35 -38.06 -9.80 10.78
N ILE A 36 -37.20 -10.81 11.04
CA ILE A 36 -37.24 -12.12 10.40
C ILE A 36 -37.70 -13.18 11.41
N SER A 37 -38.44 -14.19 10.94
CA SER A 37 -38.84 -15.31 11.82
C SER A 37 -37.63 -16.04 12.41
N GLN A 38 -37.70 -16.43 13.68
CA GLN A 38 -36.68 -17.24 14.34
C GLN A 38 -36.33 -18.50 13.53
N ARG A 39 -37.33 -19.15 12.93
CA ARG A 39 -37.14 -20.35 12.11
C ARG A 39 -36.28 -20.07 10.88
N THR A 40 -36.49 -18.92 10.22
CA THR A 40 -35.68 -18.51 9.07
C THR A 40 -34.23 -18.28 9.50
N VAL A 41 -34.01 -17.59 10.63
CA VAL A 41 -32.66 -17.40 11.20
C VAL A 41 -32.00 -18.74 11.52
N GLY A 42 -32.72 -19.69 12.11
CA GLY A 42 -32.23 -21.04 12.38
C GLY A 42 -31.79 -21.78 11.11
N ARG A 43 -32.60 -21.72 10.04
CA ARG A 43 -32.25 -22.33 8.75
C ARG A 43 -31.03 -21.69 8.10
N MET A 44 -30.86 -20.36 8.24
CA MET A 44 -29.67 -19.63 7.79
C MET A 44 -28.42 -20.07 8.56
N LEU A 45 -28.52 -20.18 9.89
CA LEU A 45 -27.43 -20.66 10.74
C LEU A 45 -27.02 -22.09 10.43
N ASN A 46 -27.96 -22.96 10.05
CA ASN A 46 -27.66 -24.33 9.67
C ASN A 46 -27.18 -24.48 8.22
N GLY A 47 -27.28 -23.43 7.40
CA GLY A 47 -26.96 -23.49 5.97
C GLY A 47 -27.93 -24.36 5.16
N GLU A 48 -29.14 -24.57 5.67
CA GLU A 48 -30.17 -25.44 5.06
C GLU A 48 -30.92 -24.76 3.90
N VAL A 49 -30.87 -23.43 3.84
CA VAL A 49 -31.58 -22.63 2.84
C VAL A 49 -30.66 -21.64 2.17
N ASN A 50 -31.03 -21.29 0.95
CA ASN A 50 -30.56 -20.08 0.31
C ASN A 50 -31.47 -18.91 0.72
N PRO A 51 -31.08 -18.07 1.69
CA PRO A 51 -31.88 -16.92 2.07
C PRO A 51 -31.92 -15.90 0.94
N GLN A 52 -33.03 -15.18 0.82
CA GLN A 52 -33.09 -14.00 -0.04
C GLN A 52 -32.08 -12.96 0.45
N LEU A 53 -31.49 -12.20 -0.48
CA LEU A 53 -30.50 -11.18 -0.14
C LEU A 53 -31.04 -10.17 0.88
N GLY A 54 -32.31 -9.76 0.77
CA GLY A 54 -32.95 -8.88 1.75
C GLY A 54 -33.02 -9.44 3.19
N HIS A 55 -33.09 -10.76 3.35
CA HIS A 55 -32.98 -11.38 4.67
C HIS A 55 -31.54 -11.35 5.21
N VAL A 56 -30.55 -11.46 4.34
CA VAL A 56 -29.14 -11.33 4.71
C VAL A 56 -28.83 -9.88 5.11
N GLU A 57 -29.34 -8.91 4.35
CA GLU A 57 -29.25 -7.47 4.66
C GLU A 57 -29.86 -7.15 6.02
N ALA A 58 -31.10 -7.55 6.28
CA ALA A 58 -31.78 -7.27 7.55
C ALA A 58 -31.06 -7.88 8.77
N VAL A 59 -30.42 -9.04 8.60
CA VAL A 59 -29.61 -9.66 9.66
C VAL A 59 -28.28 -8.94 9.84
N ALA A 60 -27.64 -8.53 8.74
CA ALA A 60 -26.40 -7.76 8.76
C ALA A 60 -26.59 -6.42 9.48
N ASP A 61 -27.65 -5.69 9.11
CA ASP A 61 -28.05 -4.42 9.72
C ASP A 61 -28.37 -4.58 11.21
N ALA A 62 -29.08 -5.65 11.58
CA ALA A 62 -29.39 -5.95 12.97
C ALA A 62 -28.13 -6.17 13.83
N LEU A 63 -27.09 -6.79 13.26
CA LEU A 63 -25.82 -7.11 13.91
C LEU A 63 -24.77 -5.98 13.78
N GLY A 64 -25.04 -4.95 12.98
CA GLY A 64 -24.10 -3.86 12.70
C GLY A 64 -22.88 -4.28 11.88
N VAL A 65 -23.02 -5.32 11.04
CA VAL A 65 -21.97 -5.81 10.13
C VAL A 65 -22.38 -5.59 8.68
N THR A 66 -21.43 -5.62 7.75
CA THR A 66 -21.76 -5.53 6.32
C THR A 66 -22.20 -6.88 5.75
N VAL A 67 -23.04 -6.87 4.70
CA VAL A 67 -23.40 -8.09 3.95
C VAL A 67 -22.16 -8.79 3.39
N THR A 68 -21.17 -8.02 2.96
CA THR A 68 -19.89 -8.54 2.48
C THR A 68 -19.15 -9.31 3.57
N GLU A 69 -19.17 -8.86 4.83
CA GLU A 69 -18.56 -9.60 5.94
C GLU A 69 -19.25 -10.95 6.18
N LEU A 70 -20.58 -11.00 6.01
CA LEU A 70 -21.30 -12.26 6.15
C LEU A 70 -21.00 -13.24 5.01
N LEU A 71 -20.73 -12.76 3.79
CA LEU A 71 -20.55 -13.61 2.61
C LEU A 71 -19.08 -13.88 2.23
N THR A 72 -18.13 -13.21 2.87
CA THR A 72 -16.69 -13.39 2.59
C THR A 72 -16.14 -14.65 3.25
N ASP A 73 -15.49 -15.51 2.45
CA ASP A 73 -14.78 -16.68 2.98
C ASP A 73 -13.38 -16.28 3.48
N TYR A 74 -13.29 -15.97 4.77
CA TYR A 74 -12.02 -15.67 5.45
C TYR A 74 -11.10 -16.88 5.64
N SER A 75 -11.61 -18.11 5.45
CA SER A 75 -10.81 -19.35 5.57
C SER A 75 -10.05 -19.67 4.29
N SER A 76 -10.54 -19.15 3.15
CA SER A 76 -9.94 -19.37 1.83
C SER A 76 -8.55 -18.75 1.64
N GLY A 77 -8.02 -18.07 2.68
CA GLY A 77 -6.66 -17.55 2.67
C GLY A 77 -6.43 -16.49 1.59
N ALA A 78 -7.48 -15.88 1.05
CA ALA A 78 -7.35 -14.70 0.22
C ALA A 78 -6.65 -13.62 1.07
N PRO A 79 -5.44 -13.19 0.70
CA PRO A 79 -4.69 -12.22 1.49
C PRO A 79 -5.36 -10.86 1.31
N GLU A 80 -6.35 -10.57 2.15
CA GLU A 80 -6.95 -9.24 2.20
C GLU A 80 -5.95 -8.29 2.86
N LEU A 81 -5.63 -7.19 2.18
CA LEU A 81 -4.80 -6.13 2.74
C LEU A 81 -5.49 -5.60 4.00
N ARG A 82 -4.88 -5.79 5.17
CA ARG A 82 -5.38 -5.20 6.42
C ARG A 82 -4.98 -3.73 6.45
N TYR A 83 -5.93 -2.83 6.23
CA TYR A 83 -5.74 -1.40 6.35
C TYR A 83 -6.97 -0.70 6.98
N ASP A 84 -6.74 0.46 7.58
CA ASP A 84 -7.80 1.30 8.13
C ASP A 84 -8.55 2.00 7.00
N ARG A 85 -9.78 1.53 6.72
CA ARG A 85 -10.62 2.07 5.64
C ARG A 85 -11.01 3.54 5.86
N GLN A 86 -11.12 4.00 7.12
CA GLN A 86 -11.43 5.39 7.40
C GLN A 86 -10.25 6.31 7.09
N LYS A 87 -9.03 5.88 7.40
CA LYS A 87 -7.81 6.61 7.01
C LYS A 87 -7.63 6.61 5.51
N PHE A 88 -7.87 5.48 4.85
CA PHE A 88 -7.81 5.38 3.39
C PHE A 88 -8.80 6.31 2.69
N ALA A 89 -10.04 6.41 3.21
CA ALA A 89 -11.05 7.34 2.69
C ALA A 89 -10.66 8.82 2.82
N LYS A 90 -9.79 9.17 3.77
CA LYS A 90 -9.28 10.54 3.98
C LYS A 90 -8.06 10.88 3.12
N LEU A 91 -7.43 9.89 2.48
CA LEU A 91 -6.26 10.13 1.64
C LEU A 91 -6.60 10.97 0.40
N SER A 92 -5.64 11.80 0.01
CA SER A 92 -5.68 12.55 -1.24
C SER A 92 -5.68 11.60 -2.46
N PRO A 93 -6.21 12.02 -3.62
CA PRO A 93 -6.16 11.19 -4.82
C PRO A 93 -4.73 10.83 -5.24
N GLU A 94 -3.75 11.72 -5.00
CA GLU A 94 -2.34 11.47 -5.28
C GLU A 94 -1.76 10.34 -4.41
N ASP A 95 -2.07 10.32 -3.12
CA ASP A 95 -1.57 9.30 -2.21
C ASP A 95 -2.21 7.93 -2.47
N ARG A 96 -3.47 7.91 -2.91
CA ARG A 96 -4.13 6.68 -3.38
C ARG A 96 -3.43 6.12 -4.62
N ALA A 97 -3.09 6.98 -5.59
CA ALA A 97 -2.36 6.57 -6.79
C ALA A 97 -0.98 5.99 -6.46
N LYS A 98 -0.25 6.59 -5.49
CA LYS A 98 1.04 6.04 -5.03
C LYS A 98 0.90 4.64 -4.45
N ILE A 99 -0.14 4.39 -3.64
CA ILE A 99 -0.41 3.07 -3.06
C ILE A 99 -0.72 2.06 -4.15
N GLU A 100 -1.54 2.44 -5.13
CA GLU A 100 -1.88 1.58 -6.28
C GLU A 100 -0.65 1.25 -7.14
N SER A 101 0.15 2.26 -7.50
CA SER A 101 1.40 2.05 -8.25
C SER A 101 2.40 1.18 -7.50
N PHE A 102 2.46 1.29 -6.16
CA PHE A 102 3.33 0.43 -5.36
C PHE A 102 2.85 -1.03 -5.38
N ILE A 103 1.54 -1.28 -5.24
CA ILE A 103 0.98 -2.63 -5.33
C ILE A 103 1.27 -3.23 -6.71
N GLU A 104 1.01 -2.48 -7.79
CA GLU A 104 1.32 -2.92 -9.16
C GLU A 104 2.81 -3.23 -9.35
N PHE A 105 3.69 -2.34 -8.87
CA PHE A 105 5.14 -2.56 -8.89
C PHE A 105 5.55 -3.83 -8.14
N THR A 106 4.95 -4.11 -6.98
CA THR A 106 5.25 -5.33 -6.23
C THR A 106 4.84 -6.60 -6.97
N PHE A 107 3.74 -6.59 -7.72
CA PHE A 107 3.34 -7.72 -8.56
C PHE A 107 4.34 -7.95 -9.71
N VAL A 108 4.71 -6.89 -10.43
CA VAL A 108 5.70 -6.97 -11.53
C VAL A 108 7.08 -7.42 -11.02
N SER A 109 7.46 -7.01 -9.81
CA SER A 109 8.74 -7.39 -9.20
C SER A 109 8.76 -8.84 -8.74
N GLN A 110 7.63 -9.39 -8.28
CA GLN A 110 7.51 -10.80 -7.89
C GLN A 110 7.50 -11.72 -9.12
N ASP A 111 6.84 -11.33 -10.21
CA ASP A 111 6.81 -12.10 -11.47
C ASP A 111 8.18 -12.19 -12.15
N LYS A 112 9.05 -11.19 -11.95
CA LYS A 112 10.45 -11.21 -12.41
C LYS A 112 11.40 -11.92 -11.42
N GLY A 113 10.87 -12.38 -10.28
CA GLY A 113 11.62 -12.82 -9.10
C GLY A 113 11.85 -14.32 -8.95
N SER A 114 11.61 -15.16 -9.97
CA SER A 114 12.17 -16.53 -9.99
C SER A 114 13.67 -16.59 -10.28
N SER A 115 14.35 -15.44 -10.28
CA SER A 115 15.80 -15.32 -10.18
C SER A 115 16.15 -14.18 -9.23
N SER A 116 16.75 -14.56 -8.11
CA SER A 116 17.50 -13.73 -7.15
C SER A 116 18.04 -12.40 -7.71
N ASP A 117 17.53 -11.26 -7.26
CA ASP A 117 18.34 -10.14 -6.75
C ASP A 117 17.46 -9.04 -6.14
N ALA A 118 17.90 -8.46 -5.03
CA ALA A 118 17.17 -7.43 -4.28
C ALA A 118 17.04 -6.09 -5.06
N PRO A 119 15.89 -5.40 -5.06
CA PRO A 119 15.66 -4.26 -5.95
C PRO A 119 16.03 -2.89 -5.37
N PHE A 120 17.13 -2.80 -4.59
CA PHE A 120 17.69 -1.49 -4.21
C PHE A 120 19.21 -1.49 -4.31
N LYS A 121 19.73 -1.47 -5.54
CA LYS A 121 21.04 -0.86 -5.83
C LYS A 121 20.84 0.33 -6.75
N TYR A 122 20.53 1.48 -6.16
CA TYR A 122 20.87 2.75 -6.80
C TYR A 122 22.39 2.92 -6.67
N SER A 123 23.11 2.35 -7.64
CA SER A 123 24.49 2.72 -7.93
C SER A 123 24.60 2.88 -9.45
N GLU A 124 23.83 3.82 -10.00
CA GLU A 124 24.10 4.30 -11.34
C GLU A 124 25.37 5.16 -11.25
N VAL A 125 26.51 4.53 -11.50
CA VAL A 125 27.78 5.25 -11.67
C VAL A 125 27.68 5.93 -13.02
N ILE A 126 27.31 7.21 -13.04
CA ILE A 126 27.37 8.05 -14.24
C ILE A 126 28.83 8.04 -14.69
N LYS A 127 29.13 7.34 -15.79
CA LYS A 127 30.48 7.34 -16.36
C LYS A 127 30.82 8.77 -16.74
N ALA A 128 31.98 9.23 -16.27
CA ALA A 128 32.48 10.55 -16.60
C ALA A 128 32.57 10.70 -18.13
N SER A 129 32.13 11.84 -18.65
CA SER A 129 32.35 12.20 -20.05
C SER A 129 33.85 12.26 -20.34
N PRO A 130 34.31 11.96 -21.57
CA PRO A 130 35.72 12.06 -21.95
C PRO A 130 36.37 13.41 -21.59
N ALA A 131 35.60 14.50 -21.71
CA ALA A 131 36.06 15.84 -21.33
C ALA A 131 36.28 16.00 -19.82
N GLN A 132 35.50 15.31 -18.99
CA GLN A 132 35.63 15.31 -17.53
C GLN A 132 36.83 14.47 -17.09
N GLU A 133 37.09 13.33 -17.75
CA GLU A 133 38.28 12.52 -17.46
C GLU A 133 39.58 13.27 -17.76
N GLU A 134 39.64 13.98 -18.89
CA GLU A 134 40.81 14.81 -19.24
C GLU A 134 41.03 15.96 -18.26
N MET A 135 39.95 16.61 -17.82
CA MET A 135 40.02 17.67 -16.82
C MET A 135 40.54 17.14 -15.48
N VAL A 136 40.04 15.99 -15.02
CA VAL A 136 40.50 15.36 -13.77
C VAL A 136 41.97 14.98 -13.86
N LYS A 137 42.43 14.38 -14.96
CA LYS A 137 43.85 14.06 -15.17
C LYS A 137 44.74 15.30 -15.11
N ARG A 138 44.29 16.40 -15.73
CA ARG A 138 45.04 17.67 -15.73
C ARG A 138 45.09 18.30 -14.34
N VAL A 139 44.00 18.22 -13.57
CA VAL A 139 43.93 18.76 -12.20
C VAL A 139 44.77 17.91 -11.24
N ALA A 140 44.73 16.59 -11.36
CA ALA A 140 45.49 15.66 -10.51
C ALA A 140 47.01 15.77 -10.69
N GLN A 141 47.47 16.22 -11.86
CA GLN A 141 48.89 16.43 -12.15
C GLN A 141 49.40 17.83 -11.78
N ARG A 142 48.54 18.72 -11.26
CA ARG A 142 49.02 20.04 -10.80
C ARG A 142 49.73 19.86 -9.46
N ASP A 143 50.92 20.42 -9.37
CA ASP A 143 51.61 20.58 -8.08
C ASP A 143 50.70 21.35 -7.12
N LEU A 144 50.52 20.79 -5.92
CA LEU A 144 49.71 21.38 -4.86
C LEU A 144 50.27 22.75 -4.52
N SER A 145 49.61 23.80 -4.97
CA SER A 145 49.99 25.18 -4.69
C SER A 145 48.92 25.84 -3.83
N ASN A 146 49.32 26.48 -2.75
CA ASN A 146 48.42 27.24 -1.87
C ASN A 146 47.94 28.58 -2.50
N LYS A 147 48.13 28.78 -3.81
CA LYS A 147 47.82 30.02 -4.53
C LYS A 147 46.32 30.33 -4.65
N THR A 148 45.45 29.37 -4.36
CA THR A 148 43.98 29.54 -4.40
C THR A 148 43.34 29.47 -3.01
N LEU A 149 44.14 29.44 -1.94
CA LEU A 149 43.68 29.42 -0.54
C LEU A 149 43.73 30.81 0.12
N SER A 150 43.78 31.89 -0.65
CA SER A 150 43.49 33.24 -0.14
C SER A 150 42.07 33.62 -0.54
N ILE A 151 41.10 33.33 0.33
CA ILE A 151 39.87 34.13 0.41
C ILE A 151 40.29 35.39 1.17
N ASP A 152 41.10 36.24 0.55
CA ASP A 152 41.33 37.59 1.03
C ASP A 152 40.78 38.54 -0.03
N GLU A 153 39.78 39.29 0.41
CA GLU A 153 39.26 40.49 -0.24
C GLU A 153 40.40 41.49 -0.51
N ASP A 154 40.12 42.45 -1.40
CA ASP A 154 40.96 43.58 -1.80
C ASP A 154 42.17 43.30 -2.69
N GLN A 155 41.98 43.47 -4.01
CA GLN A 155 42.90 44.28 -4.83
C GLN A 155 42.15 45.06 -5.93
N THR A 156 41.47 46.13 -5.52
CA THR A 156 41.21 47.28 -6.40
C THR A 156 42.49 48.09 -6.61
N LYS A 157 43.31 47.79 -7.63
CA LYS A 157 44.20 48.78 -8.27
C LYS A 157 44.44 48.48 -9.76
N PRO A 158 44.28 49.47 -10.67
CA PRO A 158 44.66 49.31 -12.06
C PRO A 158 46.15 49.69 -12.22
N HIS A 159 46.99 48.75 -12.65
CA HIS A 159 48.35 49.07 -13.09
C HIS A 159 48.41 49.21 -14.61
N GLY A 160 48.62 50.44 -15.07
CA GLY A 160 48.84 50.79 -16.47
C GLY A 160 50.28 50.56 -16.94
N GLY A 161 50.40 50.19 -18.22
CA GLY A 161 51.33 50.78 -19.18
C GLY A 161 52.73 50.16 -19.37
N ARG A 162 52.94 49.53 -20.55
CA ARG A 162 54.05 49.87 -21.48
C ARG A 162 53.85 49.15 -22.83
N ARG A 163 53.41 49.87 -23.87
CA ARG A 163 53.46 49.41 -25.27
C ARG A 163 54.75 49.90 -25.92
N GLY A 164 55.41 48.99 -26.63
CA GLY A 164 56.76 49.13 -27.18
C GLY A 164 56.88 50.13 -28.32
N ARG A 165 58.10 50.64 -28.47
CA ARG A 165 58.63 51.39 -29.61
C ARG A 165 58.59 50.55 -30.89
N ARG A 166 58.10 51.16 -31.97
CA ARG A 166 58.66 51.06 -33.32
C ARG A 166 58.71 52.48 -33.88
#